data_AF-A0A1V5KCG5-F1
#
_entry.id   AF-A0A1V5KCG5-F1
#
_cell.length_a   1.000
_cell.length_b   1.000
_cell.length_c   1.000
_cell.angle_alpha   90.00
_cell.angle_beta   90.00
_cell.angle_gamma   90.00
#
_symmetry.space_group_name_H-M   'P 1'
#
loop_
_entity.id
_entity.type
_entity.pdbx_description
1 polymer ?
#
loop_
_entity_poly.entity_id
_entity_poly.type
_entity_poly.pdbx_seq_one_letter_code
_entity_poly.pdbx_strand_id
1 'polypeptide(L)'
;MQISENLKKLPNRITMFRIIITFAFIPAILAERLMWNYAALGIFLIASISDFLDGYLARKYNIISVFGQVMDPLADKILVLAALLCFVHLQVAPVWMVIIIISREFFVSGIRTMAAQQGKIIAASKWGKLKTATEMTAISATLLLISIHKTLAHYQIKQGEFMDISPETWMLKLIPYILFFIAASFSLISGLEYFFKNKSIFESEF
;
A
#
# COMPACT_ATOMS: atom_id res chain seq x y z
N MET A 1 14.03 30.48 -15.91
CA MET A 1 13.71 30.44 -14.46
C MET A 1 14.55 29.33 -13.82
N GLN A 2 15.65 29.68 -13.15
CA GLN A 2 16.49 28.68 -12.46
C GLN A 2 15.75 28.18 -11.23
N ILE A 3 15.34 26.91 -11.26
CA ILE A 3 14.76 26.22 -10.09
C ILE A 3 15.87 26.09 -9.03
N SER A 4 15.62 26.59 -7.81
CA SER A 4 16.61 26.54 -6.71
C SER A 4 17.01 25.09 -6.39
N GLU A 5 18.27 24.86 -5.99
CA GLU A 5 18.75 23.52 -5.64
C GLU A 5 17.87 22.81 -4.60
N ASN A 6 17.31 23.58 -3.66
CA ASN A 6 16.41 23.06 -2.64
C ASN A 6 15.13 22.46 -3.23
N LEU A 7 14.59 23.04 -4.31
CA LEU A 7 13.40 22.52 -4.97
C LEU A 7 13.70 21.20 -5.71
N LYS A 8 14.91 21.03 -6.25
CA LYS A 8 15.34 19.78 -6.93
C LYS A 8 15.49 18.60 -5.97
N LYS A 9 15.84 18.87 -4.69
CA LYS A 9 16.01 17.85 -3.65
C LYS A 9 14.70 17.54 -2.89
N LEU A 10 13.64 18.30 -3.14
CA LEU A 10 12.37 18.19 -2.40
C LEU A 10 11.70 16.80 -2.57
N PRO A 11 11.55 16.23 -3.77
CA PRO A 11 10.92 14.91 -3.94
C PRO A 11 11.67 13.82 -3.14
N ASN A 12 13.00 13.75 -3.27
CA ASN A 12 13.81 12.76 -2.57
C ASN A 12 13.71 12.84 -1.04
N ARG A 13 13.54 14.06 -0.48
CA ARG A 13 13.33 14.23 0.96
C ARG A 13 11.96 13.71 1.40
N ILE A 14 10.94 13.88 0.57
CA ILE A 14 9.59 13.35 0.80
C ILE A 14 9.64 11.81 0.78
N THR A 15 10.33 11.21 -0.19
CA THR A 15 10.53 9.75 -0.26
C THR A 15 11.23 9.20 0.99
N MET A 16 12.32 9.85 1.43
CA MET A 16 13.04 9.42 2.63
C MET A 16 12.18 9.55 3.89
N PHE A 17 11.44 10.67 4.00
CA PHE A 17 10.48 10.86 5.08
C PHE A 17 9.41 9.77 5.08
N ARG A 18 8.90 9.38 3.91
CA ARG A 18 7.92 8.29 3.76
C ARG A 18 8.47 6.95 4.27
N ILE A 19 9.72 6.63 3.96
CA ILE A 19 10.34 5.39 4.47
C ILE A 19 10.39 5.41 6.00
N ILE A 20 10.86 6.52 6.58
CA ILE A 20 10.97 6.67 8.04
C ILE A 20 9.59 6.57 8.71
N ILE A 21 8.59 7.29 8.20
CA ILE A 21 7.24 7.26 8.77
C ILE A 21 6.58 5.88 8.64
N THR A 22 6.92 5.13 7.59
CA THR A 22 6.47 3.74 7.41
C THR A 22 7.01 2.82 8.50
N PHE A 23 8.24 3.02 8.98
CA PHE A 23 8.73 2.25 10.12
C PHE A 23 8.03 2.62 11.43
N ALA A 24 7.56 3.87 11.58
CA ALA A 24 6.74 4.29 12.71
C ALA A 24 5.31 3.73 12.65
N PHE A 25 4.79 3.42 11.45
CA PHE A 25 3.47 2.80 11.28
C PHE A 25 3.37 1.44 11.97
N ILE A 26 4.42 0.60 11.88
CA ILE A 26 4.42 -0.78 12.40
C ILE A 26 4.16 -0.83 13.93
N PRO A 27 4.95 -0.17 14.80
CA PRO A 27 4.65 -0.18 16.23
C PRO A 27 3.35 0.55 16.55
N ALA A 28 2.92 1.53 15.74
CA ALA A 28 1.66 2.21 15.97
C ALA A 28 0.45 1.30 15.79
N ILE A 29 0.41 0.47 14.74
CA ILE A 29 -0.68 -0.47 14.55
C ILE A 29 -0.62 -1.64 15.53
N LEU A 30 0.59 -2.13 15.84
CA LEU A 30 0.79 -3.27 16.74
C LEU A 30 0.62 -2.93 18.23
N ALA A 31 0.65 -1.64 18.60
CA ALA A 31 0.41 -1.22 19.97
C ALA A 31 -1.03 -1.52 20.45
N GLU A 32 -1.97 -1.76 19.53
CA GLU A 32 -3.36 -2.14 19.81
C GLU A 32 -4.14 -1.19 20.74
N ARG A 33 -3.65 0.06 20.86
CA ARG A 33 -4.19 1.12 21.70
C ARG A 33 -4.97 2.11 20.84
N LEU A 34 -6.06 2.63 21.41
CA LEU A 34 -6.97 3.55 20.72
C LEU A 34 -6.25 4.67 19.95
N MET A 35 -5.44 5.47 20.66
CA MET A 35 -4.72 6.61 20.06
C MET A 35 -3.69 6.17 19.02
N TRP A 36 -3.10 4.99 19.19
CA TRP A 36 -2.08 4.46 18.30
C TRP A 36 -2.67 3.90 17.01
N ASN A 37 -3.89 3.36 17.05
CA ASN A 37 -4.61 2.94 15.83
C ASN A 37 -4.95 4.15 14.93
N TYR A 38 -5.42 5.25 15.53
CA TYR A 38 -5.62 6.51 14.80
C TYR A 38 -4.30 7.10 14.29
N ALA A 39 -3.20 6.97 15.05
CA ALA A 39 -1.88 7.36 14.58
C ALA A 39 -1.45 6.50 13.38
N ALA A 40 -1.64 5.19 13.40
CA ALA A 40 -1.33 4.29 12.29
C ALA A 40 -2.15 4.64 11.03
N LEU A 41 -3.46 4.90 11.19
CA LEU A 41 -4.31 5.39 10.10
C LEU A 41 -3.78 6.71 9.53
N GLY A 42 -3.48 7.68 10.40
CA GLY A 42 -2.95 8.98 10.00
C GLY A 42 -1.62 8.87 9.26
N ILE A 43 -0.69 8.05 9.78
CA ILE A 43 0.61 7.78 9.15
C ILE A 43 0.40 7.19 7.75
N PHE A 44 -0.45 6.17 7.62
CA PHE A 44 -0.71 5.53 6.33
C PHE A 44 -1.27 6.54 5.33
N LEU A 45 -2.30 7.30 5.70
CA LEU A 45 -2.90 8.31 4.83
C LEU A 45 -1.91 9.40 4.42
N ILE A 46 -1.14 9.94 5.37
CA ILE A 46 -0.12 10.96 5.10
C ILE A 46 0.93 10.41 4.13
N ALA A 47 1.40 9.19 4.36
CA ALA A 47 2.42 8.54 3.54
C ALA A 47 1.91 8.27 2.11
N SER A 48 0.68 7.76 1.95
CA SER A 48 0.06 7.52 0.64
C SER A 48 -0.22 8.82 -0.13
N ILE A 49 -0.68 9.88 0.54
CA ILE A 49 -0.90 11.19 -0.08
C ILE A 49 0.44 11.84 -0.48
N SER A 50 1.48 11.65 0.33
CA SER A 50 2.83 12.17 0.04
C SER A 50 3.41 11.59 -1.25
N ASP A 51 3.17 10.31 -1.55
CA ASP A 51 3.55 9.66 -2.83
C ASP A 51 2.80 10.25 -4.03
N PHE A 52 1.52 10.58 -3.87
CA PHE A 52 0.82 11.24 -4.95
C PHE A 52 1.38 12.65 -5.23
N LEU A 53 1.74 13.37 -4.16
CA LEU A 53 2.29 14.72 -4.22
C LEU A 53 3.70 14.75 -4.80
N ASP A 54 4.61 13.86 -4.39
CA ASP A 54 5.97 13.83 -4.91
C ASP A 54 6.00 13.52 -6.41
N GLY A 55 5.20 12.57 -6.88
CA GLY A 55 5.05 12.22 -8.28
C GLY A 55 4.38 13.34 -9.10
N TYR A 56 3.43 14.07 -8.51
CA TYR A 56 2.84 15.25 -9.15
C TYR A 56 3.87 16.38 -9.31
N LEU A 57 4.63 16.69 -8.25
CA LEU A 57 5.66 17.73 -8.28
C LEU A 57 6.79 17.37 -9.25
N ALA A 58 7.26 16.12 -9.24
CA ALA A 58 8.31 15.66 -10.15
C ALA A 58 7.91 15.83 -11.62
N ARG A 59 6.66 15.47 -11.98
CA ARG A 59 6.11 15.67 -13.33
C ARG A 59 5.92 17.14 -13.67
N LYS A 60 5.40 17.95 -12.74
CA LYS A 60 5.13 19.37 -12.96
C LYS A 60 6.41 20.18 -13.21
N TYR A 61 7.49 19.84 -12.51
CA TYR A 61 8.75 20.57 -12.59
C TYR A 61 9.83 19.87 -13.43
N ASN A 62 9.50 18.76 -14.11
CA ASN A 62 10.45 17.91 -14.86
C ASN A 62 11.72 17.57 -14.04
N ILE A 63 11.54 17.30 -12.74
CA ILE A 63 12.63 16.96 -11.84
C ILE A 63 12.87 15.46 -11.95
N ILE A 64 13.88 15.09 -12.73
CA ILE A 64 14.28 13.70 -12.93
C ILE A 64 15.50 13.43 -12.03
N SER A 65 15.33 12.59 -11.00
CA SER A 65 16.41 12.14 -10.12
C SER A 65 16.53 10.61 -10.20
N VAL A 66 17.75 10.12 -10.46
CA VAL A 66 18.06 8.67 -10.45
C VAL A 66 17.69 8.04 -9.11
N PHE A 67 17.95 8.76 -8.01
CA PHE A 67 17.59 8.29 -6.67
C PHE A 67 16.07 8.15 -6.50
N GLY A 68 15.30 9.18 -6.83
CA GLY A 68 13.83 9.15 -6.73
C GLY A 68 13.22 8.02 -7.60
N GLN A 69 13.70 7.85 -8.83
CA GLN A 69 13.23 6.78 -9.72
C GLN A 69 13.34 5.37 -9.13
N VAL A 70 14.34 5.12 -8.28
CA VAL A 70 14.55 3.83 -7.61
C VAL A 70 13.81 3.78 -6.27
N MET A 71 13.88 4.87 -5.50
CA MET A 71 13.40 4.89 -4.12
C MET A 71 11.90 5.10 -4.02
N ASP A 72 11.26 5.82 -4.95
CA ASP A 72 9.81 6.07 -4.91
C ASP A 72 9.03 4.74 -5.04
N PRO A 73 9.28 3.89 -6.05
CA PRO A 73 8.60 2.60 -6.16
C PRO A 73 8.95 1.61 -5.03
N LEU A 74 10.12 1.77 -4.42
CA LEU A 74 10.54 0.96 -3.27
C LEU A 74 9.76 1.36 -2.02
N ALA A 75 9.74 2.66 -1.70
CA ALA A 75 9.08 3.19 -0.51
C ALA A 75 7.57 2.96 -0.54
N ASP A 76 6.93 3.03 -1.71
CA ASP A 76 5.51 2.70 -1.88
C ASP A 76 5.23 1.24 -1.46
N LYS A 77 6.04 0.30 -1.97
CA LYS A 77 5.90 -1.12 -1.63
C LYS A 77 6.16 -1.40 -0.16
N ILE A 78 7.14 -0.75 0.47
CA ILE A 78 7.44 -1.00 1.89
C ILE A 78 6.22 -0.67 2.76
N LEU A 79 5.52 0.44 2.50
CA LEU A 79 4.33 0.83 3.27
C LEU A 79 3.18 -0.16 3.10
N VAL A 80 2.86 -0.52 1.86
CA VAL A 80 1.80 -1.47 1.55
C VAL A 80 2.10 -2.85 2.15
N LEU A 81 3.33 -3.34 1.99
CA LEU A 81 3.77 -4.62 2.55
C LEU A 81 3.70 -4.61 4.09
N ALA A 82 4.17 -3.54 4.74
CA ALA A 82 4.10 -3.40 6.19
C ALA A 82 2.65 -3.47 6.68
N ALA A 83 1.73 -2.77 6.02
CA ALA A 83 0.30 -2.81 6.36
C ALA A 83 -0.30 -4.22 6.20
N LEU A 84 -0.09 -4.86 5.05
CA LEU A 84 -0.62 -6.20 4.78
C LEU A 84 -0.09 -7.25 5.75
N LEU A 85 1.20 -7.22 6.08
CA LEU A 85 1.81 -8.14 7.03
C LEU A 85 1.30 -7.92 8.46
N CYS A 86 1.11 -6.66 8.87
CA CYS A 86 0.48 -6.36 10.16
C CYS A 86 -0.96 -6.86 10.21
N PHE A 87 -1.74 -6.76 9.13
CA PHE A 87 -3.10 -7.31 9.09
C PHE A 87 -3.16 -8.83 9.14
N VAL A 88 -2.18 -9.52 8.55
CA VAL A 88 -2.04 -10.97 8.70
C VAL A 88 -1.75 -11.32 10.16
N HIS A 89 -0.83 -10.61 10.80
CA HIS A 89 -0.49 -10.81 12.21
C HIS A 89 -1.70 -10.58 13.13
N LEU A 90 -2.47 -9.53 12.87
CA LEU A 90 -3.70 -9.19 13.60
C LEU A 90 -4.90 -10.08 13.20
N GLN A 91 -4.72 -11.06 12.31
CA GLN A 91 -5.78 -11.94 11.79
C GLN A 91 -6.96 -11.23 11.12
N VAL A 92 -6.72 -10.03 10.58
CA VAL A 92 -7.72 -9.22 9.86
C VAL A 92 -7.73 -9.53 8.36
N ALA A 93 -6.57 -9.92 7.81
CA ALA A 93 -6.43 -10.29 6.41
C ALA A 93 -6.00 -11.76 6.27
N PRO A 94 -6.70 -12.58 5.46
CA PRO A 94 -6.27 -13.95 5.19
C PRO A 94 -4.92 -14.00 4.47
N VAL A 95 -4.04 -14.88 4.96
CA VAL A 95 -2.67 -15.06 4.43
C VAL A 95 -2.65 -15.28 2.92
N TRP A 96 -3.54 -16.12 2.41
CA TRP A 96 -3.56 -16.47 0.98
C TRP A 96 -3.88 -15.27 0.08
N MET A 97 -4.74 -14.35 0.51
CA MET A 97 -5.06 -13.13 -0.25
C MET A 97 -3.84 -12.20 -0.29
N VAL A 98 -3.18 -12.05 0.85
CA VAL A 98 -1.96 -11.24 0.96
C VAL A 98 -0.84 -11.81 0.10
N ILE A 99 -0.66 -13.13 0.08
CA ILE A 99 0.32 -13.77 -0.82
C ILE A 99 0.03 -13.44 -2.29
N ILE A 100 -1.23 -13.49 -2.75
CA ILE A 100 -1.58 -13.14 -4.13
C ILE A 100 -1.21 -11.68 -4.43
N ILE A 101 -1.59 -10.77 -3.55
CA ILE A 101 -1.34 -9.34 -3.70
C ILE A 101 0.16 -9.05 -3.78
N ILE A 102 0.94 -9.61 -2.85
CA ILE A 102 2.39 -9.42 -2.77
C ILE A 102 3.10 -10.06 -3.97
N SER A 103 2.76 -11.30 -4.31
CA SER A 103 3.38 -12.03 -5.42
C SER A 103 3.21 -11.26 -6.72
N ARG A 104 2.01 -10.71 -6.95
CA ARG A 104 1.72 -9.87 -8.10
C ARG A 104 2.60 -8.62 -8.14
N GLU A 105 2.79 -7.93 -7.00
CA GLU A 105 3.62 -6.72 -6.95
C GLU A 105 5.04 -6.97 -7.40
N PHE A 106 5.66 -8.05 -6.90
CA PHE A 106 7.00 -8.44 -7.34
C PHE A 106 7.01 -8.90 -8.80
N PHE A 107 6.02 -9.69 -9.21
CA PHE A 107 5.93 -10.23 -10.57
C PHE A 107 5.82 -9.14 -11.65
N VAL A 108 4.85 -8.22 -11.53
CA VAL A 108 4.66 -7.13 -12.50
C VAL A 108 5.87 -6.18 -12.50
N SER A 109 6.47 -5.96 -11.33
CA SER A 109 7.69 -5.15 -11.24
C SER A 109 8.87 -5.82 -11.94
N GLY A 110 9.06 -7.12 -11.75
CA GLY A 110 10.09 -7.90 -12.44
C GLY A 110 9.94 -7.81 -13.96
N ILE A 111 8.74 -8.06 -14.48
CA ILE A 111 8.44 -7.93 -15.93
C ILE A 111 8.81 -6.55 -16.46
N ARG A 112 8.42 -5.49 -15.74
CA ARG A 112 8.73 -4.11 -16.16
C ARG A 112 10.22 -3.83 -16.15
N THR A 113 10.95 -4.34 -15.14
CA THR A 113 12.41 -4.19 -15.07
C THR A 113 13.11 -4.92 -16.21
N MET A 114 12.74 -6.17 -16.49
CA MET A 114 13.27 -6.94 -17.61
C MET A 114 13.00 -6.25 -18.96
N ALA A 115 11.77 -5.77 -19.17
CA ALA A 115 11.41 -5.03 -20.37
C ALA A 115 12.26 -3.76 -20.54
N ALA A 116 12.47 -3.01 -19.45
CA ALA A 116 13.27 -1.80 -19.47
C ALA A 116 14.74 -2.06 -19.86
N GLN A 117 15.31 -3.20 -19.42
CA GLN A 117 16.66 -3.62 -19.83
C GLN A 117 16.75 -3.93 -21.33
N GLN A 118 15.65 -4.40 -21.94
CA GLN A 118 15.52 -4.59 -23.39
C GLN A 118 15.11 -3.31 -24.15
N GLY A 119 15.10 -2.15 -23.50
CA GLY A 119 14.68 -0.87 -24.11
C GLY A 119 13.17 -0.74 -24.35
N LYS A 120 12.34 -1.65 -23.82
CA LYS A 120 10.88 -1.61 -23.94
C LYS A 120 10.25 -0.99 -22.69
N ILE A 121 9.37 -0.02 -22.88
CA ILE A 121 8.62 0.62 -21.78
C ILE A 121 7.21 0.02 -21.72
N ILE A 122 6.91 -0.71 -20.65
CA ILE A 122 5.57 -1.27 -20.41
C ILE A 122 4.72 -0.27 -19.63
N ALA A 123 3.69 0.26 -20.27
CA ALA A 123 2.74 1.18 -19.64
C ALA A 123 1.81 0.49 -18.62
N ALA A 124 1.29 1.27 -17.67
CA ALA A 124 0.33 0.76 -16.68
C ALA A 124 -1.03 0.42 -17.30
N SER A 125 -1.43 -0.85 -17.22
CA SER A 125 -2.76 -1.31 -17.65
C SER A 125 -3.91 -0.80 -16.77
N LYS A 126 -5.14 -0.84 -17.30
CA LYS A 126 -6.36 -0.47 -16.55
C LYS A 126 -6.54 -1.35 -15.30
N TRP A 127 -6.33 -2.66 -15.42
CA TRP A 127 -6.32 -3.60 -14.30
C TRP A 127 -5.21 -3.30 -13.31
N GLY A 128 -4.06 -2.82 -13.82
CA GLY A 128 -2.98 -2.26 -13.03
C GLY A 128 -3.43 -1.19 -12.05
N LYS A 129 -4.18 -0.20 -12.57
CA LYS A 129 -4.71 0.93 -11.78
C LYS A 129 -5.82 0.52 -10.82
N LEU A 130 -6.75 -0.35 -11.27
CA LEU A 130 -7.83 -0.86 -10.42
C LEU A 130 -7.29 -1.67 -9.23
N LYS A 131 -6.27 -2.50 -9.45
CA LYS A 131 -5.57 -3.20 -8.37
C LYS A 131 -5.10 -2.22 -7.31
N THR A 132 -4.31 -1.21 -7.69
CA THR A 132 -3.76 -0.25 -6.73
C THR A 132 -4.85 0.53 -6.01
N ALA A 133 -5.90 0.97 -6.73
CA ALA A 133 -7.01 1.69 -6.11
C ALA A 133 -7.77 0.82 -5.10
N THR A 134 -8.05 -0.44 -5.43
CA THR A 134 -8.77 -1.35 -4.54
C THR A 134 -7.94 -1.77 -3.33
N GLU A 135 -6.64 -2.00 -3.50
CA GLU A 135 -5.71 -2.31 -2.41
C GLU A 135 -5.56 -1.13 -1.43
N MET A 136 -5.30 0.09 -1.92
CA MET A 136 -5.19 1.27 -1.07
C MET A 136 -6.49 1.55 -0.31
N THR A 137 -7.63 1.32 -0.97
CA THR A 137 -8.96 1.42 -0.35
C THR A 137 -9.14 0.35 0.73
N ALA A 138 -8.78 -0.91 0.45
CA ALA A 138 -8.89 -2.02 1.39
C ALA A 138 -8.06 -1.76 2.66
N ILE A 139 -6.82 -1.29 2.50
CA ILE A 139 -5.94 -0.97 3.63
C ILE A 139 -6.51 0.20 4.45
N SER A 140 -6.86 1.30 3.80
CA SER A 140 -7.38 2.50 4.48
C SER A 140 -8.68 2.23 5.23
N ALA A 141 -9.62 1.52 4.60
CA ALA A 141 -10.88 1.15 5.22
C ALA A 141 -10.68 0.18 6.40
N THR A 142 -9.76 -0.78 6.26
CA THR A 142 -9.43 -1.72 7.35
C THR A 142 -8.84 -1.00 8.56
N LEU A 143 -7.90 -0.06 8.36
CA LEU A 143 -7.36 0.77 9.45
C LEU A 143 -8.44 1.61 10.14
N LEU A 144 -9.36 2.18 9.37
CA LEU A 144 -10.47 2.95 9.90
C LEU A 144 -11.41 2.07 10.74
N LEU A 145 -11.77 0.89 10.24
CA LEU A 145 -12.62 -0.08 10.95
C LEU A 145 -11.99 -0.53 12.28
N ILE A 146 -10.70 -0.86 12.28
CA ILE A 146 -9.95 -1.20 13.51
C ILE A 146 -10.00 -0.04 14.51
N SER A 147 -9.82 1.19 14.02
CA SER A 147 -9.84 2.40 14.86
C SER A 147 -11.22 2.64 15.47
N ILE A 148 -12.29 2.56 14.67
CA ILE A 148 -13.68 2.71 15.13
C ILE A 148 -14.05 1.65 16.16
N HIS A 149 -13.71 0.38 15.91
CA HIS A 149 -14.02 -0.69 16.85
C HIS A 149 -13.37 -0.46 18.22
N LYS A 150 -12.09 -0.06 18.25
CA LYS A 150 -11.41 0.23 19.52
C LYS A 150 -12.00 1.46 20.21
N THR A 151 -12.52 2.45 19.47
CA THR A 151 -13.27 3.58 20.04
C THR A 151 -14.56 3.12 20.72
N LEU A 152 -15.33 2.27 20.05
CA LEU A 152 -16.57 1.73 20.59
C LEU A 152 -16.30 0.90 21.85
N ALA A 153 -15.32 -0.01 21.79
CA ALA A 153 -14.91 -0.81 22.94
C ALA A 153 -14.46 0.07 24.13
N HIS A 154 -13.69 1.13 23.88
CA HIS A 154 -13.27 2.07 24.93
C HIS A 154 -14.44 2.82 25.57
N TYR A 155 -15.41 3.25 24.76
CA TYR A 155 -16.59 3.99 25.23
C TYR A 155 -17.52 3.10 26.07
N GLN A 156 -17.70 1.84 25.68
CA GLN A 156 -18.55 0.88 26.38
C GLN A 156 -17.99 0.46 27.73
N ILE A 157 -16.68 0.18 27.81
CA ILE A 157 -15.99 -0.07 29.10
C ILE A 157 -16.24 1.07 30.09
N LYS A 158 -16.31 2.31 29.59
CA LYS A 158 -16.54 3.51 30.41
C LYS A 158 -18.00 3.66 30.85
N GLN A 159 -18.97 3.06 30.15
CA GLN A 159 -20.39 3.13 30.48
C GLN A 159 -20.89 1.96 31.35
N GLY A 160 -20.08 0.92 31.57
CA GLY A 160 -20.45 -0.20 32.43
C GLY A 160 -21.44 -1.20 31.82
N GLU A 161 -21.81 -1.02 30.54
CA GLU A 161 -22.58 -2.00 29.78
C GLU A 161 -21.62 -3.03 29.15
N PHE A 162 -21.67 -4.27 29.64
CA PHE A 162 -20.93 -5.40 29.07
C PHE A 162 -21.81 -6.10 28.02
N MET A 163 -21.96 -5.49 26.84
CA MET A 163 -22.35 -6.27 25.66
C MET A 163 -21.06 -6.81 25.04
N ASP A 164 -20.99 -8.12 24.84
CA ASP A 164 -19.80 -8.82 24.36
C ASP A 164 -19.47 -8.40 22.91
N ILE A 165 -18.83 -7.23 22.75
CA ILE A 165 -18.20 -6.82 21.49
C ILE A 165 -16.80 -7.42 21.47
N SER A 166 -16.77 -8.74 21.42
CA SER A 166 -15.55 -9.49 21.21
C SER A 166 -14.87 -9.00 19.90
N PRO A 167 -13.54 -8.87 19.86
CA PRO A 167 -12.77 -8.49 18.67
C PRO A 167 -13.01 -9.37 17.43
N GLU A 168 -13.67 -10.51 17.63
CA GLU A 168 -14.20 -11.41 16.61
C GLU A 168 -15.57 -11.01 16.05
N THR A 169 -16.00 -9.76 16.25
CA THR A 169 -17.22 -9.22 15.65
C THR A 169 -17.21 -9.48 14.15
N TRP A 170 -18.22 -10.20 13.65
CA TRP A 170 -18.30 -10.66 12.26
C TRP A 170 -18.04 -9.56 11.23
N MET A 171 -18.40 -8.30 11.52
CA MET A 171 -18.17 -7.15 10.63
C MET A 171 -16.68 -6.83 10.42
N LEU A 172 -15.86 -6.92 11.47
CA LEU A 172 -14.42 -6.64 11.41
C LEU A 172 -13.63 -7.71 10.67
N LYS A 173 -14.21 -8.89 10.52
CA LYS A 173 -13.65 -9.95 9.68
C LYS A 173 -14.23 -9.87 8.27
N LEU A 174 -15.55 -9.74 8.12
CA LEU A 174 -16.23 -9.81 6.84
C LEU A 174 -15.89 -8.63 5.91
N ILE A 175 -15.91 -7.39 6.41
CA ILE A 175 -15.68 -6.23 5.55
C ILE A 175 -14.24 -6.23 5.03
N PRO A 176 -13.18 -6.35 5.87
CA PRO A 176 -11.83 -6.49 5.37
C PRO A 176 -11.66 -7.70 4.47
N TYR A 177 -12.27 -8.84 4.80
CA TYR A 177 -12.23 -10.03 3.94
C TYR A 177 -12.74 -9.74 2.52
N ILE A 178 -13.91 -9.11 2.39
CA ILE A 178 -14.48 -8.76 1.07
C ILE A 178 -13.56 -7.78 0.34
N LEU A 179 -13.05 -6.75 1.03
CA LEU A 179 -12.16 -5.76 0.44
C LEU A 179 -10.85 -6.38 -0.07
N PHE A 180 -10.21 -7.24 0.75
CA PHE A 180 -9.00 -7.95 0.36
C PHE A 180 -9.26 -9.01 -0.71
N PHE A 181 -10.43 -9.65 -0.72
CA PHE A 181 -10.83 -10.57 -1.79
C PHE A 181 -10.92 -9.84 -3.14
N ILE A 182 -11.55 -8.66 -3.17
CA ILE A 182 -11.64 -7.82 -4.36
C ILE A 182 -10.24 -7.37 -4.80
N ALA A 183 -9.42 -6.89 -3.87
CA ALA A 183 -8.05 -6.45 -4.17
C ALA A 183 -7.17 -7.60 -4.68
N ALA A 184 -7.28 -8.80 -4.10
CA ALA A 184 -6.58 -10.00 -4.54
C ALA A 184 -7.06 -10.45 -5.93
N SER A 185 -8.36 -10.37 -6.20
CA SER A 185 -8.94 -10.71 -7.50
C SER A 185 -8.42 -9.78 -8.61
N PHE A 186 -8.43 -8.45 -8.38
CA PHE A 186 -7.85 -7.50 -9.32
C PHE A 186 -6.33 -7.65 -9.45
N SER A 187 -5.65 -8.03 -8.37
CA SER A 187 -4.23 -8.37 -8.41
C SER A 187 -3.99 -9.56 -9.35
N LEU A 188 -4.72 -10.66 -9.16
CA LEU A 188 -4.59 -11.84 -10.00
C LEU A 188 -4.89 -11.55 -11.48
N ILE A 189 -6.01 -10.90 -11.77
CA ILE A 189 -6.39 -10.53 -13.14
C ILE A 189 -5.31 -9.66 -13.78
N SER A 190 -4.82 -8.67 -13.05
CA SER A 190 -3.75 -7.81 -13.54
C SER A 190 -2.45 -8.59 -13.76
N GLY A 191 -2.04 -9.44 -12.83
CA GLY A 191 -0.81 -10.24 -12.98
C GLY A 191 -0.85 -11.12 -14.23
N LEU A 192 -1.97 -11.82 -14.44
CA LEU A 192 -2.21 -12.64 -15.63
C LEU A 192 -2.19 -11.79 -16.91
N GLU A 193 -2.86 -10.63 -16.91
CA GLU A 193 -2.83 -9.72 -18.07
C GLU A 193 -1.40 -9.31 -18.44
N TYR A 194 -0.57 -8.94 -17.46
CA TYR A 194 0.84 -8.59 -17.72
C TYR A 194 1.63 -9.76 -18.26
N PHE A 195 1.42 -10.95 -17.73
CA PHE A 195 2.09 -12.16 -18.22
C PHE A 195 1.77 -12.42 -19.68
N PHE A 196 0.48 -12.49 -20.03
CA PHE A 196 0.05 -12.83 -21.39
C PHE A 196 0.43 -11.77 -22.42
N LYS A 197 0.33 -10.47 -22.07
CA LYS A 197 0.70 -9.39 -22.99
C LYS A 197 2.19 -9.28 -23.25
N ASN A 198 3.03 -9.77 -22.32
CA ASN A 198 4.48 -9.64 -22.39
C ASN A 198 5.19 -10.99 -22.49
N LYS A 199 4.49 -12.04 -22.93
CA LYS A 199 5.04 -13.40 -23.05
C LYS A 199 6.30 -13.44 -23.92
N SER A 200 6.37 -12.59 -24.95
CA SER A 200 7.52 -12.47 -25.85
C SER A 200 8.82 -12.00 -25.17
N ILE A 201 8.74 -11.40 -23.98
CA ILE A 201 9.94 -11.04 -23.19
C ILE A 201 10.58 -12.30 -22.59
N PHE A 202 9.76 -13.26 -22.17
CA PHE A 202 10.23 -14.51 -21.60
C PHE A 202 10.75 -15.45 -22.69
N GLU A 203 10.11 -15.47 -23.86
CA GLU A 203 10.56 -16.28 -25.01
C GLU A 203 11.92 -15.83 -25.58
N SER A 204 12.43 -14.65 -25.20
CA SER A 204 13.77 -14.20 -25.60
C SER A 204 14.89 -14.63 -24.64
N GLU A 205 14.56 -15.18 -23.47
CA GLU A 205 15.54 -15.59 -22.44
C GLU A 205 15.66 -17.11 -22.24
N PHE A 206 14.72 -17.89 -22.80
CA PHE A 206 14.74 -19.36 -22.79
C PHE A 206 14.83 -19.91 -24.21
#